data_AF-B6BKE7-F1
#
_entry.id   AF-B6BKE7-F1
#
_cell.length_a   1.000
_cell.length_b   1.000
_cell.length_c   1.000
_cell.angle_alpha   90.00
_cell.angle_beta   90.00
_cell.angle_gamma   90.00
#
_symmetry.space_group_name_H-M   'P 1'
#
loop_
_entity.id
_entity.type
_entity.pdbx_description
1 polymer ?
#
loop_
_entity_poly.entity_id
_entity_poly.type
_entity_poly.pdbx_seq_one_letter_code
_entity_poly.pdbx_strand_id
1 'polypeptide(L)'
;MIFNTLNKTLLTLSIIFFLASLVIFYMVLYIQYDTTLAFYTVDYRIHTWDEVIYYFNRITRFIELGFLNYHDGIESTFSKIDFNIFPFLFNSIIYFIFGFNWFPIIINIILGLILLYLFYYIAKEVFRFETNFAIALSLLMLITFGYGPTTYIMIKPLFIDLNNQWFLPPIARQESPSTVLFILLSYFIILYNYVYKERNFFLIPLIIITFINNFSYPYYILYTLTFVSFMLVYIFYFERSYLKRFLVAIFFNYLFFLLWFILGKIYVSHDSDFIYTLIFDRSLDVKTLLINGIFIFIHFVNIVYNKNINNNISKIFIIMLLAGIVSYHFNVVLGYKIENWHIDIYVLKPLQWISLIFWSYQVLFIRNNASLIIFIITAIFLLSNYNYSNTYIKNKNTYLTKQIDIYNSYNNISAYVKAKEVLSLDPLFIMAGSTITNHYNYITFSGREIQIDIERNLDKYILSSLLHDINKVNTFENINRINFGFIEGHKNYEPLKYIIFLNDQVDEIYQSLDKYGSNIQEKDLKDLIFKRFDELLDSKNNYKGYILLNKNQFKNIIVLKDSKIIYEDHNIILYYKG
;
A
#
# COMPACT_ATOMS: atom_id res chain seq x y z
N MET A 1 -43.52 10.27 -11.29
CA MET A 1 -43.26 8.84 -11.02
C MET A 1 -42.16 8.30 -11.91
N ILE A 2 -42.26 8.40 -13.24
CA ILE A 2 -41.26 7.91 -14.22
C ILE A 2 -39.84 8.45 -13.97
N PHE A 3 -39.69 9.76 -13.72
CA PHE A 3 -38.37 10.39 -13.49
C PHE A 3 -37.67 9.89 -12.20
N ASN A 4 -38.43 9.62 -11.15
CA ASN A 4 -37.90 9.05 -9.90
C ASN A 4 -37.49 7.59 -10.08
N THR A 5 -38.26 6.82 -10.86
CA THR A 5 -37.91 5.45 -11.22
C THR A 5 -36.62 5.41 -12.04
N LEU A 6 -36.48 6.28 -13.03
CA LEU A 6 -35.26 6.38 -13.86
C LEU A 6 -34.03 6.70 -13.02
N ASN A 7 -34.08 7.73 -12.17
CA ASN A 7 -32.95 8.11 -11.30
C ASN A 7 -32.53 6.97 -10.37
N LYS A 8 -33.49 6.26 -9.77
CA LYS A 8 -33.21 5.11 -8.92
C LYS A 8 -32.52 4.00 -9.70
N THR A 9 -33.03 3.66 -10.89
CA THR A 9 -32.42 2.65 -11.76
C THR A 9 -31.00 3.03 -12.17
N LEU A 10 -30.76 4.28 -12.58
CA LEU A 10 -29.42 4.76 -12.94
C LEU A 10 -28.44 4.65 -11.78
N LEU A 11 -28.84 5.02 -10.56
CA LEU A 11 -27.99 4.88 -9.38
C LEU A 11 -27.72 3.42 -9.02
N THR A 12 -28.73 2.55 -9.08
CA THR A 12 -28.54 1.12 -8.85
C THR A 12 -27.56 0.52 -9.87
N LEU A 13 -27.71 0.84 -11.14
CA LEU A 13 -26.76 0.41 -12.17
C LEU A 13 -25.36 0.97 -11.93
N SER A 14 -25.25 2.23 -11.50
CA SER A 14 -23.96 2.85 -11.18
C SER A 14 -23.23 2.11 -10.05
N ILE A 15 -23.94 1.70 -9.01
CA ILE A 15 -23.38 0.88 -7.91
C ILE A 15 -22.95 -0.49 -8.45
N ILE A 16 -23.78 -1.16 -9.27
CA ILE A 16 -23.45 -2.46 -9.85
C ILE A 16 -22.21 -2.35 -10.75
N PHE A 17 -22.13 -1.32 -11.60
CA PHE A 17 -20.99 -1.11 -12.50
C PHE A 17 -19.71 -0.81 -11.73
N PHE A 18 -19.81 -0.02 -10.65
CA PHE A 18 -18.69 0.19 -9.74
C PHE A 18 -18.24 -1.12 -9.07
N LEU A 19 -19.17 -1.90 -8.51
CA LEU A 19 -18.83 -3.19 -7.89
C LEU A 19 -18.28 -4.21 -8.89
N ALA A 20 -18.76 -4.21 -10.13
CA ALA A 20 -18.19 -5.03 -11.20
C ALA A 20 -16.76 -4.57 -11.53
N SER A 21 -16.50 -3.27 -11.55
CA SER A 21 -15.15 -2.74 -11.83
C SER A 21 -14.12 -3.15 -10.77
N LEU A 22 -14.54 -3.37 -9.51
CA LEU A 22 -13.67 -3.88 -8.44
C LEU A 22 -13.11 -5.28 -8.67
N VAL A 23 -13.83 -6.08 -9.46
CA VAL A 23 -13.56 -7.51 -9.58
C VAL A 23 -13.18 -7.92 -11.00
N ILE A 24 -13.40 -7.05 -11.99
CA ILE A 24 -13.30 -7.41 -13.41
C ILE A 24 -11.89 -7.86 -13.80
N PHE A 25 -10.84 -7.23 -13.27
CA PHE A 25 -9.46 -7.63 -13.53
C PHE A 25 -9.20 -9.06 -13.07
N TYR A 26 -9.57 -9.36 -11.82
CA TYR A 26 -9.46 -10.70 -11.26
C TYR A 26 -10.33 -11.70 -12.02
N MET A 27 -11.56 -11.35 -12.38
CA MET A 27 -12.44 -12.23 -13.16
C MET A 27 -11.84 -12.59 -14.52
N VAL A 28 -11.29 -11.61 -15.25
CA VAL A 28 -10.66 -11.90 -16.56
C VAL A 28 -9.41 -12.78 -16.36
N LEU A 29 -8.58 -12.50 -15.35
CA LEU A 29 -7.44 -13.37 -15.00
C LEU A 29 -7.89 -14.80 -14.67
N TYR A 30 -8.95 -14.97 -13.86
CA TYR A 30 -9.45 -16.28 -13.47
C TYR A 30 -10.05 -17.07 -14.61
N ILE A 31 -10.79 -16.41 -15.50
CA ILE A 31 -11.32 -17.05 -16.71
C ILE A 31 -10.19 -17.61 -17.58
N GLN A 32 -9.02 -16.96 -17.60
CA GLN A 32 -7.90 -17.34 -18.45
C GLN A 32 -6.88 -18.28 -17.79
N TYR A 33 -6.71 -18.22 -16.45
CA TYR A 33 -5.60 -18.89 -15.76
C TYR A 33 -5.95 -19.61 -14.43
N ASP A 34 -7.23 -19.78 -14.08
CA ASP A 34 -7.70 -20.44 -12.83
C ASP A 34 -7.43 -19.67 -11.50
N THR A 35 -8.22 -20.01 -10.48
CA THR A 35 -8.52 -19.35 -9.19
C THR A 35 -7.35 -19.12 -8.23
N THR A 36 -6.23 -19.81 -8.37
CA THR A 36 -5.07 -19.75 -7.45
C THR A 36 -3.95 -18.83 -7.94
N LEU A 37 -3.98 -18.43 -9.22
CA LEU A 37 -2.81 -17.94 -9.95
C LEU A 37 -2.80 -16.43 -10.24
N ALA A 38 -3.93 -15.74 -10.02
CA ALA A 38 -4.09 -14.31 -10.28
C ALA A 38 -3.31 -13.39 -9.30
N PHE A 39 -2.84 -13.93 -8.17
CA PHE A 39 -2.21 -13.17 -7.10
C PHE A 39 -0.75 -12.83 -7.37
N TYR A 40 0.00 -13.78 -7.93
CA TYR A 40 1.45 -13.65 -8.16
C TYR A 40 1.80 -13.16 -9.57
N THR A 41 0.79 -12.93 -10.40
CA THR A 41 0.93 -12.57 -11.81
C THR A 41 0.92 -11.06 -12.02
N VAL A 42 1.98 -10.37 -11.59
CA VAL A 42 2.04 -8.90 -11.63
C VAL A 42 3.29 -8.39 -12.35
N ASP A 43 3.06 -7.49 -13.32
CA ASP A 43 4.07 -6.60 -13.90
C ASP A 43 4.49 -5.56 -12.85
N TYR A 44 5.80 -5.50 -12.56
CA TYR A 44 6.42 -4.63 -11.57
C TYR A 44 6.14 -3.13 -11.80
N ARG A 45 5.78 -2.72 -13.03
CA ARG A 45 5.48 -1.32 -13.37
C ARG A 45 4.22 -0.75 -12.72
N ILE A 46 3.43 -1.59 -12.05
CA ILE A 46 2.15 -1.22 -11.46
C ILE A 46 2.31 -1.22 -9.93
N HIS A 47 1.74 -0.22 -9.25
CA HIS A 47 1.77 -0.08 -7.77
C HIS A 47 1.22 -1.29 -6.97
N THR A 48 0.77 -2.36 -7.64
CA THR A 48 0.52 -3.69 -7.06
C THR A 48 1.78 -4.35 -6.50
N TRP A 49 2.98 -3.86 -6.84
CA TRP A 49 4.24 -4.42 -6.31
C TRP A 49 4.28 -4.39 -4.78
N ASP A 50 4.01 -3.24 -4.14
CA ASP A 50 3.96 -3.12 -2.67
C ASP A 50 2.95 -4.08 -2.05
N GLU A 51 1.79 -4.25 -2.69
CA GLU A 51 0.68 -5.03 -2.14
C GLU A 51 0.94 -6.53 -2.24
N VAL A 52 1.40 -7.01 -3.39
CA VAL A 52 1.66 -8.44 -3.59
C VAL A 52 2.96 -8.88 -2.93
N ILE A 53 4.03 -8.09 -3.07
CA ILE A 53 5.37 -8.50 -2.60
C ILE A 53 5.57 -8.21 -1.12
N TYR A 54 4.96 -7.16 -0.58
CA TYR A 54 5.17 -6.76 0.81
C TYR A 54 3.93 -6.98 1.68
N TYR A 55 2.81 -6.27 1.44
CA TYR A 55 1.66 -6.28 2.35
C TYR A 55 0.99 -7.65 2.46
N PHE A 56 0.65 -8.30 1.35
CA PHE A 56 -0.02 -9.60 1.41
C PHE A 56 0.91 -10.72 1.85
N ASN A 57 2.16 -10.72 1.36
CA ASN A 57 3.15 -11.69 1.81
C ASN A 57 3.37 -11.62 3.33
N ARG A 58 3.37 -10.41 3.91
CA ARG A 58 3.45 -10.23 5.36
C ARG A 58 2.27 -10.87 6.08
N ILE A 59 1.04 -10.65 5.59
CA ILE A 59 -0.18 -11.24 6.16
C ILE A 59 -0.15 -12.78 6.07
N THR A 60 0.18 -13.32 4.89
CA THR A 60 0.24 -14.77 4.69
C THR A 60 1.29 -15.40 5.61
N ARG A 61 2.49 -14.79 5.73
CA ARG A 61 3.53 -15.29 6.64
C ARG A 61 3.11 -15.20 8.11
N PHE A 62 2.43 -14.13 8.52
CA PHE A 62 1.92 -14.03 9.87
C PHE A 62 0.93 -15.13 10.21
N ILE A 63 -0.04 -15.38 9.33
CA ILE A 63 -1.12 -16.33 9.61
C ILE A 63 -0.66 -17.78 9.47
N GLU A 64 0.16 -18.08 8.45
CA GLU A 64 0.57 -19.46 8.14
C GLU A 64 1.79 -19.92 8.95
N LEU A 65 2.62 -19.00 9.45
CA LEU A 65 3.86 -19.30 10.18
C LEU A 65 3.92 -18.72 11.60
N GLY A 66 2.97 -17.87 11.99
CA GLY A 66 2.99 -17.19 13.31
C GLY A 66 4.00 -16.04 13.38
N PHE A 67 4.44 -15.52 12.24
CA PHE A 67 5.50 -14.51 12.13
C PHE A 67 4.93 -13.10 12.11
N LEU A 68 5.09 -12.37 13.22
CA LEU A 68 4.59 -10.99 13.36
C LEU A 68 5.33 -10.04 12.40
N ASN A 69 6.56 -10.37 12.05
CA ASN A 69 7.35 -9.65 11.06
C ASN A 69 7.66 -10.51 9.84
N TYR A 70 7.90 -9.84 8.69
CA TYR A 70 8.44 -10.46 7.48
C TYR A 70 9.81 -11.15 7.72
N HIS A 71 10.39 -11.02 8.91
CA HIS A 71 11.74 -11.49 9.23
C HIS A 71 11.76 -12.50 10.37
N ASP A 72 10.63 -12.83 10.99
CA ASP A 72 10.60 -13.91 11.95
C ASP A 72 10.87 -15.22 11.19
N GLY A 73 11.91 -15.93 11.60
CA GLY A 73 12.30 -17.21 11.01
C GLY A 73 13.80 -17.47 10.81
N ILE A 74 14.68 -16.48 10.99
CA ILE A 74 16.12 -16.71 11.13
C ILE A 74 16.62 -15.76 12.21
N GLU A 75 17.04 -16.31 13.36
CA GLU A 75 17.77 -15.65 14.46
C GLU A 75 17.63 -14.11 14.49
N SER A 76 16.40 -13.61 14.55
CA SER A 76 16.15 -12.19 14.65
C SER A 76 16.13 -11.86 16.14
N THR A 77 17.22 -11.30 16.64
CA THR A 77 17.23 -10.52 17.89
C THR A 77 16.36 -9.25 17.78
N PHE A 78 15.68 -9.05 16.65
CA PHE A 78 14.88 -7.88 16.32
C PHE A 78 13.39 -8.19 16.43
N SER A 79 12.88 -8.16 17.66
CA SER A 79 11.45 -8.03 17.95
C SER A 79 11.04 -6.56 17.83
N LYS A 80 11.03 -5.99 16.63
CA LYS A 80 10.48 -4.64 16.41
C LYS A 80 9.01 -4.74 16.04
N ILE A 81 8.16 -4.02 16.74
CA ILE A 81 6.73 -3.93 16.44
C ILE A 81 6.55 -2.76 15.47
N ASP A 82 6.02 -3.04 14.28
CA ASP A 82 5.51 -1.99 13.39
C ASP A 82 4.27 -1.35 14.04
N PHE A 83 4.32 -0.03 14.20
CA PHE A 83 3.28 0.74 14.85
C PHE A 83 2.06 1.03 13.96
N ASN A 84 2.12 0.73 12.66
CA ASN A 84 0.99 0.76 11.72
C ASN A 84 0.20 -0.56 11.73
N ILE A 85 -0.11 -1.05 12.92
CA ILE A 85 -0.60 -2.43 13.13
C ILE A 85 -2.04 -2.65 12.66
N PHE A 86 -2.89 -1.61 12.66
CA PHE A 86 -4.32 -1.78 12.42
C PHE A 86 -4.69 -2.11 10.97
N PRO A 87 -4.12 -1.46 9.94
CA PRO A 87 -4.31 -1.88 8.56
C PRO A 87 -3.92 -3.34 8.33
N PHE A 88 -2.76 -3.74 8.85
CA PHE A 88 -2.28 -5.11 8.83
C PHE A 88 -3.25 -6.10 9.51
N LEU A 89 -3.74 -5.79 10.72
CA LEU A 89 -4.70 -6.64 11.44
C LEU A 89 -6.04 -6.76 10.72
N PHE A 90 -6.55 -5.66 10.16
CA PHE A 90 -7.80 -5.67 9.39
C PHE A 90 -7.69 -6.59 8.18
N ASN A 91 -6.62 -6.46 7.40
CA ASN A 91 -6.37 -7.29 6.24
C ASN A 91 -6.14 -8.77 6.65
N SER A 92 -5.44 -9.01 7.77
CA SER A 92 -5.21 -10.34 8.33
C SER A 92 -6.50 -11.07 8.71
N ILE A 93 -7.48 -10.37 9.28
CA ILE A 93 -8.79 -10.96 9.60
C ILE A 93 -9.51 -11.42 8.32
N ILE A 94 -9.46 -10.61 7.27
CA ILE A 94 -10.09 -10.96 5.98
C ILE A 94 -9.39 -12.19 5.39
N TYR A 95 -8.05 -12.21 5.38
CA TYR A 95 -7.29 -13.39 4.93
C TYR A 95 -7.67 -14.63 5.73
N PHE A 96 -7.70 -14.54 7.06
CA PHE A 96 -8.01 -15.68 7.93
C PHE A 96 -9.39 -16.30 7.63
N ILE A 97 -10.39 -15.47 7.31
CA ILE A 97 -11.77 -15.94 7.05
C ILE A 97 -11.90 -16.53 5.65
N PHE A 98 -11.29 -15.91 4.64
CA PHE A 98 -11.56 -16.23 3.24
C PHE A 98 -10.45 -16.99 2.52
N GLY A 99 -9.28 -17.08 3.14
CA GLY A 99 -8.10 -17.76 2.61
C GLY A 99 -7.43 -17.03 1.44
N PHE A 100 -6.27 -17.56 1.06
CA PHE A 100 -5.37 -16.99 0.06
C PHE A 100 -6.03 -16.70 -1.29
N ASN A 101 -6.85 -17.63 -1.81
CA ASN A 101 -7.39 -17.56 -3.18
C ASN A 101 -8.39 -16.42 -3.39
N TRP A 102 -9.19 -16.11 -2.37
CA TRP A 102 -10.28 -15.13 -2.50
C TRP A 102 -9.95 -13.78 -1.86
N PHE A 103 -8.87 -13.73 -1.08
CA PHE A 103 -8.50 -12.57 -0.28
C PHE A 103 -8.50 -11.26 -1.08
N PRO A 104 -7.82 -11.11 -2.24
CA PRO A 104 -7.76 -9.84 -2.97
C PRO A 104 -9.11 -9.35 -3.51
N ILE A 105 -9.99 -10.27 -3.93
CA ILE A 105 -11.33 -9.89 -4.42
C ILE A 105 -12.17 -9.40 -3.26
N ILE A 106 -12.17 -10.16 -2.16
CA ILE A 106 -13.10 -9.95 -1.07
C ILE A 106 -12.75 -8.69 -0.30
N ILE A 107 -11.48 -8.45 -0.02
CA ILE A 107 -11.04 -7.20 0.62
C ILE A 107 -11.37 -5.96 -0.23
N ASN A 108 -11.27 -6.03 -1.56
CA ASN A 108 -11.67 -4.95 -2.46
C ASN A 108 -13.17 -4.65 -2.38
N ILE A 109 -14.01 -5.69 -2.37
CA ILE A 109 -15.46 -5.55 -2.21
C ILE A 109 -15.78 -4.96 -0.83
N ILE A 110 -15.18 -5.49 0.24
CA ILE A 110 -15.41 -5.04 1.62
C ILE A 110 -15.02 -3.57 1.76
N LEU A 111 -13.81 -3.18 1.35
CA LEU A 111 -13.34 -1.80 1.42
C LEU A 111 -14.20 -0.88 0.56
N GLY A 112 -14.55 -1.29 -0.66
CA GLY A 112 -15.42 -0.52 -1.55
C GLY A 112 -16.80 -0.25 -0.93
N LEU A 113 -17.42 -1.26 -0.32
CA LEU A 113 -18.72 -1.11 0.35
C LEU A 113 -18.64 -0.26 1.62
N ILE A 114 -17.62 -0.48 2.45
CA ILE A 114 -17.41 0.30 3.68
C ILE A 114 -17.19 1.77 3.34
N LEU A 115 -16.27 2.07 2.41
CA LEU A 115 -15.99 3.44 1.99
C LEU A 115 -17.20 4.07 1.30
N LEU A 116 -17.98 3.33 0.49
CA LEU A 116 -19.24 3.81 -0.09
C LEU A 116 -20.20 4.28 1.01
N TYR A 117 -20.36 3.47 2.05
CA TYR A 117 -21.20 3.79 3.19
C TYR A 117 -20.70 5.01 3.95
N LEU A 118 -19.39 5.10 4.24
CA LEU A 118 -18.83 6.24 4.98
C LEU A 118 -18.95 7.55 4.20
N PHE A 119 -18.64 7.55 2.90
CA PHE A 119 -18.86 8.72 2.07
C PHE A 119 -20.34 9.09 1.99
N TYR A 120 -21.24 8.10 1.87
CA TYR A 120 -22.68 8.34 1.86
C TYR A 120 -23.14 8.96 3.17
N TYR A 121 -22.64 8.46 4.30
CA TYR A 121 -22.93 9.01 5.62
C TYR A 121 -22.48 10.47 5.71
N ILE A 122 -21.26 10.79 5.28
CA ILE A 122 -20.73 12.17 5.30
C ILE A 122 -21.60 13.07 4.40
N ALA A 123 -21.86 12.65 3.16
CA ALA A 123 -22.68 13.41 2.22
C ALA A 123 -24.10 13.64 2.75
N LYS A 124 -24.71 12.63 3.38
CA LYS A 124 -26.11 12.66 3.81
C LYS A 124 -26.31 13.32 5.17
N GLU A 125 -25.51 12.96 6.16
CA GLU A 125 -25.69 13.41 7.54
C GLU A 125 -24.91 14.68 7.87
N VAL A 126 -23.70 14.82 7.32
CA VAL A 126 -22.84 15.99 7.57
C VAL A 126 -23.18 17.11 6.60
N PHE A 127 -23.14 16.84 5.29
CA PHE A 127 -23.41 17.85 4.26
C PHE A 127 -24.90 18.04 3.94
N ARG A 128 -25.78 17.13 4.40
CA ARG A 128 -27.24 17.20 4.18
C ARG A 128 -27.64 17.22 2.71
N PHE A 129 -26.88 16.55 1.85
CA PHE A 129 -27.24 16.44 0.44
C PHE A 129 -28.47 15.56 0.25
N GLU A 130 -29.19 15.80 -0.85
CA GLU A 130 -30.28 14.93 -1.29
C GLU A 130 -29.75 13.51 -1.55
N THR A 131 -30.57 12.49 -1.28
CA THR A 131 -30.12 11.10 -1.29
C THR A 131 -29.49 10.68 -2.62
N ASN A 132 -30.07 11.10 -3.75
CA ASN A 132 -29.55 10.76 -5.07
C ASN A 132 -28.17 11.39 -5.31
N PHE A 133 -28.00 12.66 -4.91
CA PHE A 133 -26.72 13.36 -5.02
C PHE A 133 -25.68 12.77 -4.05
N ALA A 134 -26.09 12.41 -2.84
CA ALA A 134 -25.22 11.77 -1.86
C ALA A 134 -24.65 10.44 -2.37
N ILE A 135 -25.48 9.58 -2.98
CA ILE A 135 -25.01 8.32 -3.59
C ILE A 135 -24.07 8.59 -4.77
N ALA A 136 -24.45 9.52 -5.65
CA ALA A 136 -23.62 9.89 -6.81
C ALA A 136 -22.25 10.43 -6.38
N LEU A 137 -22.24 11.27 -5.34
CA LEU A 137 -21.02 11.80 -4.74
C LEU A 137 -20.16 10.69 -4.15
N SER A 138 -20.73 9.76 -3.39
CA SER A 138 -19.97 8.68 -2.77
C SER A 138 -19.27 7.81 -3.81
N LEU A 139 -19.95 7.49 -4.91
CA LEU A 139 -19.36 6.77 -6.03
C LEU A 139 -18.25 7.59 -6.71
N LEU A 140 -18.47 8.91 -6.90
CA LEU A 140 -17.45 9.78 -7.48
C LEU A 140 -16.19 9.84 -6.59
N MET A 141 -16.36 9.97 -5.27
CA MET A 141 -15.26 9.97 -4.30
C MET A 141 -14.53 8.62 -4.26
N LEU A 142 -15.25 7.51 -4.39
CA LEU A 142 -14.63 6.19 -4.48
C LEU A 142 -13.80 6.01 -5.74
N ILE A 143 -14.34 6.42 -6.88
CA ILE A 143 -13.61 6.35 -8.15
C ILE A 143 -12.35 7.22 -8.04
N THR A 144 -12.44 8.44 -7.51
CA THR A 144 -11.31 9.39 -7.47
C THR A 144 -10.29 9.15 -6.35
N PHE A 145 -10.72 8.64 -5.19
CA PHE A 145 -9.89 8.53 -3.98
C PHE A 145 -9.99 7.19 -3.24
N GLY A 146 -10.99 6.37 -3.54
CA GLY A 146 -11.28 5.13 -2.81
C GLY A 146 -10.18 4.06 -2.91
N TYR A 147 -9.35 4.10 -3.96
CA TYR A 147 -8.18 3.21 -4.16
C TYR A 147 -6.85 3.93 -3.95
N GLY A 148 -6.94 5.18 -3.48
CA GLY A 148 -5.84 6.08 -3.31
C GLY A 148 -5.78 7.24 -4.30
N PRO A 149 -5.31 8.41 -3.91
CA PRO A 149 -5.11 9.59 -4.76
C PRO A 149 -4.12 9.45 -5.93
N THR A 150 -3.33 8.37 -6.04
CA THR A 150 -2.67 8.02 -7.32
C THR A 150 -3.70 7.72 -8.41
N THR A 151 -4.89 7.25 -8.01
CA THR A 151 -6.05 7.04 -8.88
C THR A 151 -6.44 8.31 -9.62
N TYR A 152 -6.26 9.51 -9.05
CA TYR A 152 -6.55 10.76 -9.75
C TYR A 152 -5.65 10.98 -11.00
N ILE A 153 -4.34 10.76 -10.85
CA ILE A 153 -3.37 10.88 -11.96
C ILE A 153 -3.66 9.82 -13.04
N MET A 154 -4.14 8.66 -12.59
CA MET A 154 -4.45 7.48 -13.40
C MET A 154 -5.85 7.50 -14.04
N ILE A 155 -6.78 8.29 -13.51
CA ILE A 155 -8.11 8.52 -14.09
C ILE A 155 -8.07 9.46 -15.28
N LYS A 156 -7.17 10.47 -15.25
CA LYS A 156 -7.07 11.45 -16.34
C LYS A 156 -6.93 10.77 -17.72
N PRO A 157 -6.11 9.73 -17.89
CA PRO A 157 -6.09 8.93 -19.11
C PRO A 157 -7.43 8.29 -19.52
N LEU A 158 -8.29 7.86 -18.60
CA LEU A 158 -9.58 7.24 -18.91
C LEU A 158 -10.48 8.15 -19.74
N PHE A 159 -10.38 9.47 -19.53
CA PHE A 159 -11.15 10.47 -20.27
C PHE A 159 -10.48 10.90 -21.58
N ILE A 160 -9.25 10.44 -21.86
CA ILE A 160 -8.48 10.78 -23.07
C ILE A 160 -8.39 9.57 -24.00
N ASP A 161 -8.15 8.37 -23.46
CA ASP A 161 -8.04 7.11 -24.20
C ASP A 161 -8.53 5.92 -23.34
N LEU A 162 -9.69 5.37 -23.71
CA LEU A 162 -10.32 4.22 -23.05
C LEU A 162 -9.53 2.90 -23.24
N ASN A 163 -8.53 2.89 -24.11
CA ASN A 163 -7.66 1.75 -24.37
C ASN A 163 -6.26 1.94 -23.77
N ASN A 164 -6.05 2.96 -22.94
CA ASN A 164 -4.74 3.23 -22.37
C ASN A 164 -4.25 2.04 -21.52
N GLN A 165 -3.08 1.52 -21.89
CA GLN A 165 -2.47 0.31 -21.35
C GLN A 165 -1.49 0.57 -20.20
N TRP A 166 -1.18 1.83 -19.93
CA TRP A 166 -0.02 2.22 -19.11
C TRP A 166 -0.39 2.62 -17.68
N PHE A 167 -1.64 3.03 -17.43
CA PHE A 167 -1.97 3.82 -16.23
C PHE A 167 -3.29 3.46 -15.54
N LEU A 168 -3.92 2.30 -15.75
CA LEU A 168 -5.04 1.97 -14.86
C LEU A 168 -4.52 1.59 -13.47
N PRO A 169 -5.12 2.15 -12.41
CA PRO A 169 -4.66 1.89 -11.06
C PRO A 169 -4.76 0.39 -10.81
N PRO A 170 -3.77 -0.21 -10.13
CA PRO A 170 -3.98 -1.52 -9.58
C PRO A 170 -5.22 -1.45 -8.68
N ILE A 171 -6.17 -2.35 -8.91
CA ILE A 171 -7.45 -2.39 -8.22
C ILE A 171 -7.27 -2.76 -6.72
N ALA A 172 -6.05 -2.76 -6.19
CA ALA A 172 -5.71 -3.40 -4.93
C ALA A 172 -4.62 -2.70 -4.11
N ARG A 173 -4.63 -1.36 -3.97
CA ARG A 173 -3.89 -0.73 -2.85
C ARG A 173 -4.74 -0.75 -1.58
N GLN A 174 -4.73 -1.88 -0.88
CA GLN A 174 -5.66 -2.19 0.19
C GLN A 174 -5.13 -1.72 1.54
N GLU A 175 -3.86 -1.95 1.85
CA GLU A 175 -3.28 -1.56 3.14
C GLU A 175 -3.10 -0.05 3.24
N SER A 176 -2.31 0.53 2.33
CA SER A 176 -2.22 1.98 2.13
C SER A 176 -2.53 2.31 0.68
N PRO A 177 -3.61 3.07 0.40
CA PRO A 177 -4.27 4.00 1.34
C PRO A 177 -5.70 3.63 1.77
N SER A 178 -6.29 2.54 1.26
CA SER A 178 -7.73 2.30 1.39
C SER A 178 -8.19 2.01 2.83
N THR A 179 -7.53 1.08 3.53
CA THR A 179 -7.82 0.78 4.94
C THR A 179 -7.52 1.98 5.84
N VAL A 180 -6.45 2.70 5.57
CA VAL A 180 -6.12 3.93 6.31
C VAL A 180 -7.20 5.01 6.12
N LEU A 181 -7.67 5.23 4.89
CA LEU A 181 -8.74 6.19 4.60
C LEU A 181 -10.04 5.80 5.31
N PHE A 182 -10.40 4.51 5.31
CA PHE A 182 -11.54 3.97 6.05
C PHE A 182 -11.44 4.32 7.55
N ILE A 183 -10.27 4.12 8.16
CA ILE A 183 -10.03 4.42 9.57
C ILE A 183 -10.18 5.93 9.82
N LEU A 184 -9.58 6.78 8.98
CA LEU A 184 -9.64 8.23 9.11
C LEU A 184 -11.08 8.77 9.01
N LEU A 185 -11.85 8.29 8.03
CA LEU A 185 -13.24 8.71 7.85
C LEU A 185 -14.12 8.24 9.02
N SER A 186 -13.89 7.02 9.52
CA SER A 186 -14.59 6.49 10.70
C SER A 186 -14.31 7.34 11.94
N TYR A 187 -13.06 7.78 12.14
CA TYR A 187 -12.69 8.71 13.20
C TYR A 187 -13.51 10.01 13.14
N PHE A 188 -13.55 10.68 11.99
CA PHE A 188 -14.30 11.93 11.85
C PHE A 188 -15.82 11.74 12.01
N ILE A 189 -16.39 10.64 11.52
CA ILE A 189 -17.82 10.34 11.69
C ILE A 189 -18.18 10.14 13.16
N ILE A 190 -17.36 9.39 13.90
CA ILE A 190 -17.60 9.15 15.33
C ILE A 190 -17.40 10.43 16.14
N LEU A 191 -16.36 11.21 15.83
CA LEU A 191 -16.14 12.53 16.42
C LEU A 191 -17.35 13.45 16.20
N TYR A 192 -17.88 13.49 14.97
CA TYR A 192 -19.09 14.26 14.64
C TYR A 192 -20.30 13.82 15.45
N ASN A 193 -20.56 12.51 15.57
CA ASN A 193 -21.71 12.00 16.31
C ASN A 193 -21.60 12.27 17.82
N TYR A 194 -20.40 12.15 18.39
CA TYR A 194 -20.18 12.37 19.81
C TYR A 194 -20.25 13.85 20.19
N VAL A 195 -19.57 14.71 19.42
CA VAL A 195 -19.41 16.14 19.72
C VAL A 195 -20.62 16.94 19.25
N TYR A 196 -20.97 16.84 17.97
CA TYR A 196 -21.98 17.70 17.34
C TYR A 196 -23.40 17.16 17.48
N LYS A 197 -23.61 15.85 17.30
CA LYS A 197 -24.93 15.21 17.55
C LYS A 197 -25.18 14.87 19.02
N GLU A 198 -24.19 15.09 19.88
CA GLU A 198 -24.27 14.92 21.34
C GLU A 198 -24.68 13.51 21.80
N ARG A 199 -24.41 12.49 20.99
CA ARG A 199 -24.81 11.10 21.28
C ARG A 199 -23.80 10.42 22.19
N ASN A 200 -24.11 10.35 23.49
CA ASN A 200 -23.19 9.84 24.52
C ASN A 200 -22.68 8.41 24.28
N PHE A 201 -23.49 7.54 23.66
CA PHE A 201 -23.08 6.15 23.39
C PHE A 201 -21.89 6.06 22.41
N PHE A 202 -21.57 7.13 21.67
CA PHE A 202 -20.37 7.19 20.82
C PHE A 202 -19.08 7.46 21.58
N LEU A 203 -19.09 7.68 22.90
CA LEU A 203 -17.87 7.88 23.68
C LEU A 203 -16.93 6.67 23.60
N ILE A 204 -17.44 5.46 23.82
CA ILE A 204 -16.63 4.23 23.77
C ILE A 204 -16.10 4.00 22.35
N PRO A 205 -16.93 4.04 21.28
CA PRO A 205 -16.44 4.02 19.90
C PRO A 205 -15.38 5.09 19.60
N LEU A 206 -15.52 6.30 20.14
CA LEU A 206 -14.55 7.38 19.94
C LEU A 206 -13.19 7.00 20.52
N ILE A 207 -13.16 6.47 21.75
CA ILE A 207 -11.91 6.04 22.39
C ILE A 207 -11.23 4.96 21.54
N ILE A 208 -11.98 3.92 21.15
CA ILE A 208 -11.46 2.80 20.36
C ILE A 208 -10.94 3.27 19.00
N ILE A 209 -11.72 4.06 18.26
CA ILE A 209 -11.32 4.48 16.92
C ILE A 209 -10.24 5.56 16.95
N THR A 210 -10.14 6.35 18.01
CA THR A 210 -9.00 7.28 18.20
C THR A 210 -7.71 6.49 18.43
N PHE A 211 -7.75 5.40 19.20
CA PHE A 211 -6.62 4.48 19.34
C PHE A 211 -6.25 3.85 17.99
N ILE A 212 -7.23 3.29 17.26
CA ILE A 212 -7.00 2.69 15.94
C ILE A 212 -6.36 3.69 14.96
N ASN A 213 -6.89 4.91 14.89
CA ASN A 213 -6.38 5.96 14.01
C ASN A 213 -4.92 6.33 14.33
N ASN A 214 -4.56 6.41 15.62
CA ASN A 214 -3.20 6.72 16.06
C ASN A 214 -2.17 5.61 15.81
N PHE A 215 -2.60 4.39 15.45
CA PHE A 215 -1.71 3.26 15.14
C PHE A 215 -2.00 2.71 13.73
N SER A 216 -2.45 3.59 12.82
CA SER A 216 -2.80 3.23 11.45
C SER A 216 -1.84 3.81 10.42
N TYR A 217 -1.51 5.09 10.51
CA TYR A 217 -0.64 5.76 9.55
C TYR A 217 -0.12 7.11 10.06
N PRO A 218 1.20 7.35 10.12
CA PRO A 218 1.79 8.48 10.84
C PRO A 218 1.37 9.85 10.29
N TYR A 219 1.19 9.99 8.98
CA TYR A 219 0.79 11.25 8.35
C TYR A 219 -0.64 11.68 8.74
N TYR A 220 -1.55 10.72 8.96
CA TYR A 220 -2.90 11.02 9.41
C TYR A 220 -2.96 11.36 10.89
N ILE A 221 -2.02 10.86 11.69
CA ILE A 221 -1.87 11.27 13.09
C ILE A 221 -1.59 12.77 13.15
N LEU A 222 -0.59 13.24 12.40
CA LEU A 222 -0.23 14.65 12.34
C LEU A 222 -1.41 15.52 11.86
N TYR A 223 -2.10 15.07 10.81
CA TYR A 223 -3.26 15.78 10.29
C TYR A 223 -4.41 15.85 11.29
N THR A 224 -4.77 14.73 11.92
CA THR A 224 -5.88 14.69 12.90
C THR A 224 -5.57 15.51 14.15
N LEU A 225 -4.33 15.49 14.64
CA LEU A 225 -3.88 16.35 15.73
C LEU A 225 -4.06 17.82 15.36
N THR A 226 -3.53 18.23 14.20
CA THR A 226 -3.59 19.62 13.71
C THR A 226 -5.04 20.07 13.51
N PHE A 227 -5.87 19.23 12.90
CA PHE A 227 -7.29 19.51 12.70
C PHE A 227 -8.02 19.71 14.03
N VAL A 228 -7.81 18.82 14.99
CA VAL A 228 -8.46 18.90 16.30
C VAL A 228 -8.02 20.16 17.05
N SER A 229 -6.74 20.57 16.94
CA SER A 229 -6.26 21.83 17.51
C SER A 229 -6.94 23.06 16.88
N PHE A 230 -7.08 23.12 15.56
CA PHE A 230 -7.80 24.23 14.91
C PHE A 230 -9.30 24.22 15.25
N MET A 231 -9.92 23.05 15.31
CA MET A 231 -11.32 22.91 15.73
C MET A 231 -11.54 23.33 17.18
N LEU A 232 -10.57 23.12 18.08
CA LEU A 232 -10.66 23.60 19.47
C LEU A 232 -10.77 25.12 19.50
N VAL A 233 -9.90 25.79 18.75
CA VAL A 233 -9.91 27.26 18.64
C VAL A 233 -11.28 27.71 18.10
N TYR A 234 -11.76 27.08 17.03
CA TYR A 234 -13.08 27.40 16.47
C TYR A 234 -14.22 27.22 17.49
N ILE A 235 -14.27 26.07 18.18
CA ILE A 235 -15.33 25.76 19.15
C ILE A 235 -15.26 26.70 20.36
N PHE A 236 -14.06 27.03 20.84
CA PHE A 236 -13.86 27.92 21.97
C PHE A 236 -14.39 29.34 21.71
N TYR A 237 -14.16 29.87 20.51
CA TYR A 237 -14.59 31.22 20.15
C TYR A 237 -16.03 31.28 19.63
N PHE A 238 -16.50 30.29 18.88
CA PHE A 238 -17.75 30.38 18.11
C PHE A 238 -18.85 29.39 18.52
N GLU A 239 -18.52 28.23 19.11
CA GLU A 239 -19.49 27.15 19.35
C GLU A 239 -19.33 26.55 20.76
N ARG A 240 -19.29 27.42 21.78
CA ARG A 240 -18.95 27.05 23.17
C ARG A 240 -19.79 25.93 23.77
N SER A 241 -21.01 25.70 23.28
CA SER A 241 -21.88 24.60 23.72
C SER A 241 -21.21 23.23 23.54
N TYR A 242 -20.40 23.04 22.51
CA TYR A 242 -19.73 21.77 22.23
C TYR A 242 -18.38 21.61 22.95
N LEU A 243 -17.87 22.66 23.61
CA LEU A 243 -16.51 22.72 24.16
C LEU A 243 -16.23 21.57 25.12
N LYS A 244 -17.14 21.27 26.06
CA LYS A 244 -16.94 20.20 27.05
C LYS A 244 -16.76 18.83 26.40
N ARG A 245 -17.62 18.48 25.44
CA ARG A 245 -17.54 17.21 24.70
C ARG A 245 -16.29 17.18 23.82
N PHE A 246 -15.98 18.30 23.18
CA PHE A 246 -14.79 18.38 22.34
C PHE A 246 -13.52 18.19 23.16
N LEU A 247 -13.38 18.81 24.34
CA LEU A 247 -12.24 18.62 25.24
C LEU A 247 -12.01 17.15 25.62
N VAL A 248 -13.08 16.37 25.82
CA VAL A 248 -12.96 14.92 26.05
C VAL A 248 -12.37 14.21 24.83
N ALA A 249 -12.83 14.55 23.62
CA ALA A 249 -12.30 13.98 22.38
C ALA A 249 -10.82 14.36 22.15
N ILE A 250 -10.46 15.62 22.43
CA ILE A 250 -9.07 16.10 22.38
C ILE A 250 -8.20 15.30 23.35
N PHE A 251 -8.65 15.15 24.59
CA PHE A 251 -7.89 14.44 25.62
C PHE A 251 -7.50 13.03 25.15
N PHE A 252 -8.45 12.26 24.60
CA PHE A 252 -8.14 10.93 24.07
C PHE A 252 -7.21 10.96 22.85
N ASN A 253 -7.35 11.93 21.96
CA ASN A 253 -6.46 12.05 20.81
C ASN A 253 -5.02 12.33 21.24
N TYR A 254 -4.82 13.28 22.15
CA TYR A 254 -3.49 13.56 22.71
C TYR A 254 -2.94 12.40 23.55
N LEU A 255 -3.80 11.71 24.32
CA LEU A 255 -3.39 10.54 25.10
C LEU A 255 -2.85 9.42 24.20
N PHE A 256 -3.58 9.07 23.14
CA PHE A 256 -3.16 8.02 22.21
C PHE A 256 -2.01 8.45 21.31
N PHE A 257 -1.93 9.72 20.93
CA PHE A 257 -0.74 10.29 20.29
C PHE A 257 0.50 10.14 21.16
N LEU A 258 0.39 10.50 22.45
CA LEU A 258 1.50 10.37 23.40
C LEU A 258 1.87 8.90 23.62
N LEU A 259 0.88 8.00 23.71
CA LEU A 259 1.12 6.57 23.80
C LEU A 259 1.87 6.05 22.57
N TRP A 260 1.39 6.37 21.37
CA TRP A 260 2.05 6.03 20.11
C TRP A 260 3.49 6.56 20.08
N PHE A 261 3.70 7.83 20.45
CA PHE A 261 5.01 8.46 20.49
C PHE A 261 5.97 7.79 21.49
N ILE A 262 5.51 7.50 22.72
CA ILE A 262 6.33 6.85 23.75
C ILE A 262 6.66 5.41 23.34
N LEU A 263 5.66 4.65 22.89
CA LEU A 263 5.90 3.27 22.46
C LEU A 263 6.82 3.24 21.23
N GLY A 264 6.63 4.16 20.29
CA GLY A 264 7.51 4.36 19.13
C GLY A 264 8.97 4.55 19.57
N LYS A 265 9.20 5.41 20.55
CA LYS A 265 10.54 5.66 21.11
C LYS A 265 11.15 4.46 21.84
N ILE A 266 10.34 3.62 22.48
CA ILE A 266 10.82 2.48 23.29
C ILE A 266 11.07 1.24 22.43
N TYR A 267 10.16 0.93 21.51
CA TYR A 267 10.11 -0.36 20.80
C TYR A 267 10.60 -0.29 19.36
N VAL A 268 10.69 0.91 18.77
CA VAL A 268 11.36 1.07 17.48
C VAL A 268 12.80 1.46 17.77
N SER A 269 13.77 0.58 17.50
CA SER A 269 15.21 0.91 17.66
C SER A 269 15.73 1.95 16.67
N HIS A 270 14.81 2.52 15.90
CA HIS A 270 15.00 3.45 14.82
C HIS A 270 13.94 4.51 15.07
N ASP A 271 14.33 5.71 15.50
CA ASP A 271 13.44 6.86 15.64
C ASP A 271 12.37 6.86 14.54
N SER A 272 11.13 6.44 14.88
CA SER A 272 9.96 6.15 14.02
C SER A 272 10.03 6.78 12.62
N ASP A 273 9.74 6.06 11.53
CA ASP A 273 9.78 6.48 10.11
C ASP A 273 9.51 7.97 9.80
N PHE A 274 8.68 8.64 10.59
CA PHE A 274 8.59 10.11 10.71
C PHE A 274 9.93 10.87 10.82
N ILE A 275 11.01 10.24 11.30
CA ILE A 275 12.35 10.78 11.58
C ILE A 275 13.41 10.13 10.66
N TYR A 276 13.08 9.18 9.78
CA TYR A 276 14.09 8.60 8.87
C TYR A 276 14.30 9.39 7.58
N THR A 277 13.38 10.28 7.23
CA THR A 277 13.55 11.20 6.08
C THR A 277 14.11 12.56 6.49
N LEU A 278 14.92 12.67 7.55
CA LEU A 278 15.50 13.95 8.00
C LEU A 278 16.55 14.50 7.01
N ILE A 279 16.12 14.88 5.81
CA ILE A 279 16.78 15.87 5.00
C ILE A 279 16.43 17.20 5.63
N PHE A 280 17.44 17.96 6.08
CA PHE A 280 17.20 19.31 6.58
C PHE A 280 16.57 20.15 5.46
N ASP A 281 15.32 20.54 5.66
CA ASP A 281 14.55 21.28 4.66
C ASP A 281 13.49 22.15 5.34
N ARG A 282 13.76 23.45 5.39
CA ARG A 282 12.83 24.49 5.86
C ARG A 282 12.13 25.21 4.72
N SER A 283 12.20 24.66 3.50
CA SER A 283 11.56 25.27 2.35
C SER A 283 10.05 25.26 2.49
N LEU A 284 9.45 26.28 1.88
CA LEU A 284 8.02 26.49 1.84
C LEU A 284 7.57 26.40 0.39
N ASP A 285 6.78 25.37 0.09
CA ASP A 285 6.14 25.22 -1.23
C ASP A 285 5.02 26.24 -1.42
N VAL A 286 5.40 27.39 -2.00
CA VAL A 286 4.49 28.49 -2.32
C VAL A 286 3.37 28.06 -3.27
N LYS A 287 3.61 27.10 -4.17
CA LYS A 287 2.60 26.63 -5.13
C LYS A 287 1.46 25.93 -4.41
N THR A 288 1.78 25.03 -3.49
CA THR A 288 0.78 24.33 -2.67
C THR A 288 0.00 25.31 -1.79
N LEU A 289 0.65 26.32 -1.21
CA LEU A 289 -0.04 27.38 -0.46
C LEU A 289 -0.99 28.20 -1.32
N LEU A 290 -0.57 28.64 -2.50
CA LEU A 290 -1.40 29.45 -3.39
C LEU A 290 -2.65 28.69 -3.83
N ILE A 291 -2.50 27.42 -4.22
CA ILE A 291 -3.62 26.57 -4.65
C ILE A 291 -4.62 26.41 -3.49
N ASN A 292 -4.16 26.02 -2.30
CA ASN A 292 -5.07 25.86 -1.17
C ASN A 292 -5.64 27.19 -0.66
N GLY A 293 -4.89 28.29 -0.80
CA GLY A 293 -5.36 29.65 -0.53
C GLY A 293 -6.53 30.06 -1.42
N ILE A 294 -6.53 29.67 -2.69
CA ILE A 294 -7.68 29.86 -3.59
C ILE A 294 -8.91 29.11 -3.05
N PHE A 295 -8.76 27.85 -2.64
CA PHE A 295 -9.89 27.07 -2.08
C PHE A 295 -10.44 27.69 -0.79
N ILE A 296 -9.57 28.15 0.11
CA ILE A 296 -9.95 28.88 1.32
C ILE A 296 -10.71 30.16 0.96
N PHE A 297 -10.18 30.95 0.01
CA PHE A 297 -10.81 32.18 -0.43
C PHE A 297 -12.20 31.94 -1.02
N ILE A 298 -12.37 30.91 -1.84
CA ILE A 298 -13.68 30.55 -2.40
C ILE A 298 -14.67 30.23 -1.26
N HIS A 299 -14.28 29.43 -0.25
CA HIS A 299 -15.15 29.18 0.91
C HIS A 299 -15.44 30.43 1.74
N PHE A 300 -14.49 31.34 1.87
CA PHE A 300 -14.71 32.63 2.53
C PHE A 300 -15.75 33.48 1.79
N VAL A 301 -15.65 33.57 0.47
CA VAL A 301 -16.66 34.21 -0.39
C VAL A 301 -18.04 33.57 -0.16
N ASN A 302 -18.12 32.24 -0.06
CA ASN A 302 -19.40 31.58 0.25
C ASN A 302 -20.03 32.10 1.54
N ILE A 303 -19.23 32.19 2.61
CA ILE A 303 -19.71 32.57 3.94
C ILE A 303 -20.25 34.00 3.91
N VAL A 304 -19.60 34.90 3.17
CA VAL A 304 -20.00 36.30 3.06
C VAL A 304 -21.30 36.45 2.25
N TYR A 305 -21.43 35.71 1.14
CA TYR A 305 -22.52 35.93 0.17
C TYR A 305 -23.73 34.99 0.32
N ASN A 306 -23.61 33.84 0.99
CA ASN A 306 -24.73 32.96 1.30
C ASN A 306 -25.16 33.12 2.78
N LYS A 307 -26.48 33.23 3.05
CA LYS A 307 -27.04 33.33 4.42
C LYS A 307 -27.52 31.97 5.00
N ASN A 308 -27.30 30.87 4.29
CA ASN A 308 -27.91 29.57 4.58
C ASN A 308 -27.03 28.63 5.43
N ILE A 309 -27.62 27.51 5.86
CA ILE A 309 -27.01 26.36 6.59
C ILE A 309 -25.63 25.93 6.06
N ASN A 310 -25.33 26.22 4.79
CA ASN A 310 -24.07 25.91 4.11
C ASN A 310 -22.84 26.68 4.65
N ASN A 311 -23.03 27.74 5.44
CA ASN A 311 -21.93 28.54 5.99
C ASN A 311 -21.07 27.76 6.99
N ASN A 312 -21.69 26.94 7.84
CA ASN A 312 -20.94 26.16 8.83
C ASN A 312 -20.08 25.08 8.17
N ILE A 313 -20.56 24.48 7.07
CA ILE A 313 -19.78 23.53 6.28
C ILE A 313 -18.56 24.22 5.65
N SER A 314 -18.72 25.44 5.12
CA SER A 314 -17.61 26.20 4.55
C SER A 314 -16.55 26.57 5.60
N LYS A 315 -16.97 26.90 6.83
CA LYS A 315 -16.04 27.12 7.95
C LYS A 315 -15.24 25.86 8.28
N ILE A 316 -15.91 24.70 8.32
CA ILE A 316 -15.25 23.41 8.55
C ILE A 316 -14.23 23.10 7.44
N PHE A 317 -14.57 23.34 6.16
CA PHE A 317 -13.61 23.17 5.06
C PHE A 317 -12.39 24.06 5.18
N ILE A 318 -12.57 25.33 5.56
CA ILE A 318 -11.45 26.24 5.81
C ILE A 318 -10.54 25.67 6.91
N ILE A 319 -11.12 25.17 8.00
CA ILE A 319 -10.35 24.55 9.10
C ILE A 319 -9.60 23.31 8.63
N MET A 320 -10.25 22.42 7.87
CA MET A 320 -9.60 21.22 7.32
C MET A 320 -8.45 21.57 6.37
N LEU A 321 -8.64 22.56 5.47
CA LEU A 321 -7.60 23.02 4.56
C LEU A 321 -6.42 23.66 5.31
N LEU A 322 -6.68 24.52 6.30
CA LEU A 322 -5.63 25.10 7.14
C LEU A 322 -4.85 24.02 7.90
N ALA A 323 -5.55 23.03 8.46
CA ALA A 323 -4.91 21.90 9.12
C ALA A 323 -4.01 21.12 8.15
N GLY A 324 -4.50 20.81 6.95
CA GLY A 324 -3.71 20.13 5.92
C GLY A 324 -2.49 20.93 5.48
N ILE A 325 -2.61 22.26 5.31
CA ILE A 325 -1.51 23.16 4.94
C ILE A 325 -0.42 23.12 6.02
N VAL A 326 -0.82 23.24 7.30
CA VAL A 326 0.14 23.23 8.42
C VAL A 326 0.81 21.87 8.56
N SER A 327 0.07 20.77 8.39
CA SER A 327 0.65 19.42 8.39
C SER A 327 1.60 19.20 7.22
N TYR A 328 1.29 19.72 6.02
CA TYR A 328 2.16 19.65 4.84
C TYR A 328 3.45 20.44 5.04
N HIS A 329 3.37 21.61 5.68
CA HIS A 329 4.54 22.45 5.97
C HIS A 329 5.11 22.25 7.37
N PHE A 330 4.89 21.10 7.99
CA PHE A 330 5.41 20.83 9.33
C PHE A 330 6.95 20.82 9.35
N ASN A 331 7.57 20.59 8.20
CA ASN A 331 9.01 20.74 7.97
C ASN A 331 9.55 22.14 8.31
N VAL A 332 8.77 23.20 8.09
CA VAL A 332 9.15 24.58 8.43
C VAL A 332 9.33 24.74 9.94
N VAL A 333 8.53 24.03 10.75
CA VAL A 333 8.60 24.06 12.22
C VAL A 333 9.70 23.14 12.73
N LEU A 334 9.77 21.90 12.23
CA LEU A 334 10.74 20.91 12.71
C LEU A 334 12.16 21.14 12.19
N GLY A 335 12.31 21.76 11.03
CA GLY A 335 13.60 21.89 10.34
C GLY A 335 13.96 20.71 9.44
N TYR A 336 13.06 19.75 9.25
CA TYR A 336 13.35 18.52 8.52
C TYR A 336 12.19 18.13 7.61
N LYS A 337 12.51 17.59 6.44
CA LYS A 337 11.54 17.10 5.46
C LYS A 337 10.84 15.86 6.02
N ILE A 338 9.56 16.00 6.31
CA ILE A 338 8.66 14.85 6.38
C ILE A 338 8.24 14.55 4.92
N GLU A 339 7.82 13.33 4.57
CA GLU A 339 7.33 13.06 3.21
C GLU A 339 5.99 13.77 2.96
N ASN A 340 6.07 15.08 2.75
CA ASN A 340 4.93 15.99 2.65
C ASN A 340 4.00 15.61 1.49
N TRP A 341 4.53 14.88 0.49
CA TRP A 341 3.77 14.37 -0.63
C TRP A 341 2.56 13.54 -0.17
N HIS A 342 2.68 12.76 0.92
CA HIS A 342 1.57 11.99 1.47
C HIS A 342 0.43 12.88 2.00
N ILE A 343 0.73 14.02 2.63
CA ILE A 343 -0.31 14.98 3.06
C ILE A 343 -0.98 15.66 1.87
N ASP A 344 -0.21 16.05 0.85
CA ASP A 344 -0.80 16.65 -0.36
C ASP A 344 -1.74 15.68 -1.07
N ILE A 345 -1.24 14.47 -1.29
CA ILE A 345 -1.91 13.42 -2.04
C ILE A 345 -3.12 12.88 -1.24
N TYR A 346 -2.98 12.56 0.04
CA TYR A 346 -4.03 11.90 0.83
C TYR A 346 -4.96 12.84 1.62
N VAL A 347 -4.65 14.12 1.73
CA VAL A 347 -5.48 15.08 2.51
C VAL A 347 -5.86 16.30 1.66
N LEU A 348 -4.89 17.08 1.18
CA LEU A 348 -5.17 18.36 0.52
C LEU A 348 -5.95 18.19 -0.78
N LYS A 349 -5.49 17.35 -1.70
CA LYS A 349 -6.19 17.08 -2.97
C LYS A 349 -7.62 16.54 -2.75
N PRO A 350 -7.86 15.54 -1.88
CA PRO A 350 -9.22 15.14 -1.52
C PRO A 350 -10.08 16.29 -1.01
N LEU A 351 -9.56 17.14 -0.12
CA LEU A 351 -10.31 18.29 0.38
C LEU A 351 -10.66 19.29 -0.72
N GLN A 352 -9.71 19.60 -1.61
CA GLN A 352 -9.94 20.45 -2.78
C GLN A 352 -11.07 19.90 -3.67
N TRP A 353 -11.09 18.59 -3.92
CA TRP A 353 -12.16 17.94 -4.68
C TRP A 353 -13.51 17.99 -3.97
N ILE A 354 -13.56 17.69 -2.67
CA ILE A 354 -14.79 17.81 -1.90
C ILE A 354 -15.29 19.26 -1.92
N SER A 355 -14.39 20.25 -1.83
CA SER A 355 -14.72 21.67 -2.02
C SER A 355 -15.37 21.92 -3.38
N LEU A 356 -14.74 21.49 -4.48
CA LEU A 356 -15.31 21.64 -5.83
C LEU A 356 -16.69 20.99 -5.95
N ILE A 357 -16.88 19.80 -5.36
CA ILE A 357 -18.16 19.09 -5.43
C ILE A 357 -19.22 19.82 -4.61
N PHE A 358 -18.88 20.30 -3.41
CA PHE A 358 -19.75 21.14 -2.60
C PHE A 358 -20.22 22.38 -3.38
N TRP A 359 -19.35 22.99 -4.20
CA TRP A 359 -19.73 24.09 -5.08
C TRP A 359 -20.59 23.65 -6.27
N SER A 360 -20.23 22.54 -6.91
CA SER A 360 -20.99 21.98 -8.02
C SER A 360 -22.44 21.62 -7.65
N TYR A 361 -22.67 21.21 -6.39
CA TYR A 361 -24.01 20.95 -5.86
C TYR A 361 -24.93 22.18 -5.89
N GLN A 362 -24.35 23.39 -5.82
CA GLN A 362 -25.11 24.64 -5.91
C GLN A 362 -25.62 24.91 -7.32
N VAL A 363 -25.06 24.24 -8.35
CA VAL A 363 -25.49 24.34 -9.74
C VAL A 363 -26.68 23.41 -9.99
N LEU A 364 -27.86 24.00 -10.24
CA LEU A 364 -29.13 23.27 -10.41
C LEU A 364 -29.04 22.13 -11.44
N PHE A 365 -28.38 22.39 -12.58
CA PHE A 365 -28.20 21.39 -13.63
C PHE A 365 -27.45 20.15 -13.14
N ILE A 366 -26.35 20.33 -12.40
CA ILE A 366 -25.53 19.24 -11.88
C ILE A 366 -26.34 18.45 -10.85
N ARG A 367 -27.01 19.15 -9.93
CA ARG A 367 -27.84 18.51 -8.90
C ARG A 367 -28.94 17.64 -9.51
N ASN A 368 -29.65 18.15 -10.52
CA ASN A 368 -30.76 17.43 -11.15
C ASN A 368 -30.31 16.25 -12.02
N ASN A 369 -29.09 16.28 -12.56
CA ASN A 369 -28.56 15.25 -13.46
C ASN A 369 -27.49 14.36 -12.80
N ALA A 370 -27.28 14.45 -11.49
CA ALA A 370 -26.22 13.74 -10.79
C ALA A 370 -26.25 12.22 -11.02
N SER A 371 -27.45 11.61 -11.04
CA SER A 371 -27.64 10.18 -11.32
C SER A 371 -27.20 9.78 -12.73
N LEU A 372 -27.44 10.63 -13.73
CA LEU A 372 -27.00 10.38 -15.10
C LEU A 372 -25.49 10.57 -15.25
N ILE A 373 -24.95 11.64 -14.66
CA ILE A 373 -23.51 11.95 -14.68
C ILE A 373 -22.72 10.79 -14.07
N ILE A 374 -23.11 10.32 -12.88
CA ILE A 374 -22.38 9.23 -12.22
C ILE A 374 -22.55 7.89 -12.95
N PHE A 375 -23.70 7.65 -13.59
CA PHE A 375 -23.89 6.47 -14.43
C PHE A 375 -22.91 6.46 -15.61
N ILE A 376 -22.75 7.60 -16.30
CA ILE A 376 -21.79 7.72 -17.40
C ILE A 376 -20.36 7.49 -16.89
N ILE A 377 -19.98 8.10 -15.76
CA ILE A 377 -18.64 7.95 -15.18
C ILE A 377 -18.37 6.49 -14.78
N THR A 378 -19.32 5.82 -14.11
CA THR A 378 -19.17 4.41 -13.70
C THR A 378 -19.14 3.45 -14.89
N ALA A 379 -19.91 3.72 -15.95
CA ALA A 379 -19.87 2.95 -17.18
C ALA A 379 -18.51 3.09 -17.90
N ILE A 380 -18.00 4.31 -18.04
CA ILE A 380 -16.65 4.57 -18.59
C ILE A 380 -15.59 3.87 -17.75
N PHE A 381 -15.69 3.97 -16.42
CA PHE A 381 -14.75 3.33 -15.50
C PHE A 381 -14.74 1.81 -15.64
N LEU A 382 -15.92 1.16 -15.72
CA LEU A 382 -16.05 -0.28 -15.95
C LEU A 382 -15.46 -0.71 -17.29
N LEU A 383 -15.82 -0.02 -18.37
CA LEU A 383 -15.32 -0.32 -19.72
C LEU A 383 -13.80 -0.21 -19.80
N SER A 384 -13.24 0.83 -19.18
CA SER A 384 -11.79 1.01 -19.19
C SER A 384 -11.07 -0.07 -18.38
N ASN A 385 -11.61 -0.46 -17.21
CA ASN A 385 -11.05 -1.57 -16.44
C ASN A 385 -11.10 -2.89 -17.22
N TYR A 386 -12.20 -3.15 -17.93
CA TYR A 386 -12.32 -4.32 -18.80
C TYR A 386 -11.30 -4.30 -19.95
N ASN A 387 -11.18 -3.18 -20.67
CA ASN A 387 -10.24 -3.02 -21.78
C ASN A 387 -8.80 -3.19 -21.32
N TYR A 388 -8.44 -2.58 -20.20
CA TYR A 388 -7.12 -2.74 -19.60
C TYR A 388 -6.84 -4.17 -19.21
N SER A 389 -7.78 -4.84 -18.54
CA SER A 389 -7.61 -6.24 -18.12
C SER A 389 -7.32 -7.14 -19.32
N ASN A 390 -8.12 -7.05 -20.38
CA ASN A 390 -7.92 -7.85 -21.59
C ASN A 390 -6.60 -7.52 -22.30
N THR A 391 -6.27 -6.25 -22.37
CA THR A 391 -5.07 -5.80 -23.09
C THR A 391 -3.80 -6.15 -22.33
N TYR A 392 -3.80 -5.96 -21.00
CA TYR A 392 -2.73 -6.40 -20.11
C TYR A 392 -2.48 -7.89 -20.30
N ILE A 393 -3.53 -8.72 -20.22
CA ILE A 393 -3.35 -10.17 -20.33
C ILE A 393 -2.90 -10.57 -21.72
N LYS A 394 -3.46 -9.99 -22.79
CA LYS A 394 -3.03 -10.25 -24.16
C LYS A 394 -1.55 -9.91 -24.36
N ASN A 395 -1.12 -8.74 -23.89
CA ASN A 395 0.26 -8.27 -24.06
C ASN A 395 1.25 -9.03 -23.19
N LYS A 396 0.81 -9.55 -22.04
CA LYS A 396 1.66 -10.23 -21.06
C LYS A 396 1.47 -11.74 -21.02
N ASN A 397 0.65 -12.32 -21.89
CA ASN A 397 0.26 -13.74 -21.90
C ASN A 397 1.46 -14.68 -21.68
N THR A 398 2.49 -14.58 -22.51
CA THR A 398 3.70 -15.41 -22.40
C THR A 398 4.39 -15.30 -21.04
N TYR A 399 4.44 -14.10 -20.46
CA TYR A 399 5.04 -13.87 -19.14
C TYR A 399 4.17 -14.41 -18.01
N LEU A 400 2.86 -14.19 -18.10
CA LEU A 400 1.88 -14.68 -17.14
C LEU A 400 1.91 -16.22 -17.12
N THR A 401 1.87 -16.88 -18.29
CA THR A 401 2.00 -18.34 -18.41
C THR A 401 3.28 -18.84 -17.75
N LYS A 402 4.42 -18.20 -18.00
CA LYS A 402 5.69 -18.60 -17.37
C LYS A 402 5.69 -18.44 -15.85
N GLN A 403 5.11 -17.35 -15.33
CA GLN A 403 4.96 -17.13 -13.89
C GLN A 403 4.05 -18.18 -13.25
N ILE A 404 2.97 -18.55 -13.94
CA ILE A 404 2.03 -19.59 -13.53
C ILE A 404 2.73 -20.95 -13.45
N ASP A 405 3.50 -21.30 -14.47
CA ASP A 405 4.22 -22.57 -14.50
C ASP A 405 5.23 -22.66 -13.35
N ILE A 406 5.97 -21.56 -13.08
CA ILE A 406 6.91 -21.47 -11.94
C ILE A 406 6.16 -21.55 -10.61
N TYR A 407 5.02 -20.87 -10.47
CA TYR A 407 4.19 -20.92 -9.26
C TYR A 407 3.75 -22.36 -8.96
N ASN A 408 3.24 -23.06 -9.97
CA ASN A 408 2.77 -24.45 -9.82
C ASN A 408 3.92 -25.36 -9.38
N SER A 409 5.11 -25.16 -9.97
CA SER A 409 6.33 -25.84 -9.55
C SER A 409 6.67 -25.56 -8.08
N TYR A 410 6.62 -24.30 -7.63
CA TYR A 410 6.82 -24.00 -6.20
C TYR A 410 5.75 -24.66 -5.33
N ASN A 411 4.47 -24.53 -5.65
CA ASN A 411 3.41 -25.13 -4.84
C ASN A 411 3.59 -26.66 -4.68
N ASN A 412 4.00 -27.35 -5.75
CA ASN A 412 4.26 -28.79 -5.72
C ASN A 412 5.41 -29.19 -4.78
N ILE A 413 6.38 -28.31 -4.53
CA ILE A 413 7.44 -28.63 -3.56
C ILE A 413 7.05 -28.41 -2.10
N SER A 414 5.91 -27.75 -1.82
CA SER A 414 5.51 -27.36 -0.46
C SER A 414 5.49 -28.56 0.51
N ALA A 415 5.00 -29.73 0.06
CA ALA A 415 4.96 -30.94 0.88
C ALA A 415 6.35 -31.40 1.38
N TYR A 416 7.43 -31.04 0.68
CA TYR A 416 8.80 -31.42 1.04
C TYR A 416 9.49 -30.37 1.92
N VAL A 417 9.18 -29.08 1.70
CA VAL A 417 9.92 -27.94 2.27
C VAL A 417 9.16 -27.17 3.35
N LYS A 418 7.88 -27.46 3.61
CA LYS A 418 7.07 -26.73 4.59
C LYS A 418 7.78 -26.62 5.95
N ALA A 419 7.92 -25.39 6.44
CA ALA A 419 8.63 -25.03 7.66
C ALA A 419 10.10 -25.53 7.76
N LYS A 420 10.77 -25.74 6.62
CA LYS A 420 12.19 -26.11 6.55
C LYS A 420 12.99 -25.00 5.87
N GLU A 421 14.31 -25.03 6.06
CA GLU A 421 15.23 -24.11 5.40
C GLU A 421 15.48 -24.56 3.96
N VAL A 422 15.27 -23.64 3.01
CA VAL A 422 15.60 -23.85 1.60
C VAL A 422 16.58 -22.76 1.16
N LEU A 423 17.63 -23.19 0.48
CA LEU A 423 18.61 -22.32 -0.15
C LEU A 423 18.37 -22.27 -1.65
N SER A 424 18.28 -21.06 -2.21
CA SER A 424 18.17 -20.86 -3.65
C SER A 424 18.92 -19.61 -4.09
N LEU A 425 19.26 -19.55 -5.37
CA LEU A 425 19.69 -18.31 -6.06
C LEU A 425 18.56 -17.67 -6.85
N ASP A 426 17.41 -18.33 -6.94
CA ASP A 426 16.28 -17.88 -7.74
C ASP A 426 15.61 -16.68 -7.05
N PRO A 427 15.73 -15.46 -7.59
CA PRO A 427 15.17 -14.27 -6.96
C PRO A 427 13.65 -14.34 -6.80
N LEU A 428 12.96 -15.04 -7.72
CA LEU A 428 11.50 -15.23 -7.63
C LEU A 428 11.12 -16.11 -6.44
N PHE A 429 11.88 -17.18 -6.23
CA PHE A 429 11.69 -18.01 -5.06
C PHE A 429 12.00 -17.21 -3.78
N ILE A 430 13.03 -16.37 -3.84
CA ILE A 430 13.47 -15.57 -2.70
C ILE A 430 12.45 -14.51 -2.29
N MET A 431 11.79 -13.88 -3.27
CA MET A 431 10.81 -12.82 -3.05
C MET A 431 9.42 -13.35 -2.73
N ALA A 432 8.95 -14.40 -3.42
CA ALA A 432 7.55 -14.85 -3.36
C ALA A 432 7.40 -16.36 -3.17
N GLY A 433 8.30 -17.18 -3.74
CA GLY A 433 8.24 -18.65 -3.60
C GLY A 433 8.21 -19.15 -2.17
N SER A 434 8.83 -18.42 -1.23
CA SER A 434 8.80 -18.76 0.19
C SER A 434 7.44 -18.63 0.87
N THR A 435 6.66 -17.64 0.47
CA THR A 435 5.28 -17.49 0.92
C THR A 435 4.42 -18.62 0.36
N ILE A 436 4.58 -18.93 -0.93
CA ILE A 436 3.80 -19.96 -1.64
C ILE A 436 3.97 -21.33 -1.00
N THR A 437 5.21 -21.66 -0.60
CA THR A 437 5.57 -22.99 -0.09
C THR A 437 5.53 -23.09 1.43
N ASN A 438 5.28 -21.98 2.11
CA ASN A 438 5.22 -21.89 3.57
C ASN A 438 6.53 -22.36 4.24
N HIS A 439 7.67 -21.75 3.88
CA HIS A 439 9.01 -22.16 4.34
C HIS A 439 9.97 -21.00 4.64
N TYR A 440 11.14 -21.34 5.22
CA TYR A 440 12.22 -20.40 5.53
C TYR A 440 13.21 -20.28 4.39
N ASN A 441 13.27 -19.11 3.77
CA ASN A 441 14.29 -18.85 2.78
C ASN A 441 15.60 -18.43 3.46
N TYR A 442 16.69 -19.10 3.10
CA TYR A 442 18.00 -18.88 3.71
C TYR A 442 18.55 -17.47 3.39
N ILE A 443 18.32 -16.98 2.17
CA ILE A 443 18.61 -15.59 1.76
C ILE A 443 17.39 -14.73 2.08
N THR A 444 17.60 -13.63 2.77
CA THR A 444 16.49 -12.76 3.17
C THR A 444 16.24 -11.66 2.13
N PHE A 445 14.99 -11.46 1.77
CA PHE A 445 14.54 -10.30 1.00
C PHE A 445 14.18 -9.15 1.96
N SER A 446 14.84 -8.00 1.85
CA SER A 446 14.54 -6.79 2.62
C SER A 446 13.64 -5.85 1.84
N GLY A 447 12.36 -6.18 1.80
CA GLY A 447 11.37 -5.39 1.07
C GLY A 447 11.21 -3.94 1.52
N ARG A 448 11.71 -3.54 2.71
CA ARG A 448 11.69 -2.14 3.22
C ARG A 448 12.32 -1.90 4.59
N GLU A 449 12.42 -2.91 5.46
CA GLU A 449 12.83 -2.67 6.86
C GLU A 449 13.67 -3.81 7.43
N ILE A 450 14.96 -3.85 7.09
CA ILE A 450 15.89 -4.68 7.86
C ILE A 450 17.26 -4.04 8.00
N GLN A 451 17.76 -4.03 9.25
CA GLN A 451 19.19 -4.03 9.51
C GLN A 451 19.69 -5.47 9.51
N ILE A 452 19.67 -6.12 8.35
CA ILE A 452 20.50 -7.30 8.14
C ILE A 452 21.85 -6.80 7.68
N ASP A 453 22.90 -7.41 8.21
CA ASP A 453 24.24 -7.16 7.73
C ASP A 453 24.32 -7.57 6.25
N ILE A 454 24.55 -6.57 5.38
CA ILE A 454 24.72 -6.75 3.94
C ILE A 454 25.79 -7.83 3.68
N GLU A 455 26.83 -7.85 4.50
CA GLU A 455 27.88 -8.85 4.47
C GLU A 455 27.32 -10.26 4.71
N ARG A 456 26.51 -10.44 5.75
CA ARG A 456 25.86 -11.73 6.05
C ARG A 456 24.96 -12.20 4.90
N ASN A 457 24.22 -11.31 4.25
CA ASN A 457 23.35 -11.69 3.14
C ASN A 457 24.16 -11.99 1.86
N LEU A 458 25.24 -11.24 1.64
CA LEU A 458 26.23 -11.52 0.59
C LEU A 458 26.90 -12.88 0.79
N ASP A 459 27.29 -13.23 2.02
CA ASP A 459 27.86 -14.53 2.36
C ASP A 459 26.89 -15.67 2.09
N LYS A 460 25.62 -15.50 2.45
CA LYS A 460 24.55 -16.47 2.14
C LYS A 460 24.36 -16.64 0.63
N TYR A 461 24.41 -15.55 -0.13
CA TYR A 461 24.35 -15.58 -1.59
C TYR A 461 25.57 -16.29 -2.21
N ILE A 462 26.77 -16.00 -1.70
CA ILE A 462 28.02 -16.66 -2.12
C ILE A 462 27.99 -18.15 -1.77
N LEU A 463 27.55 -18.51 -0.57
CA LEU A 463 27.37 -19.91 -0.16
C LEU A 463 26.36 -20.63 -1.07
N SER A 464 25.26 -19.97 -1.40
CA SER A 464 24.29 -20.47 -2.39
C SER A 464 24.97 -20.69 -3.75
N SER A 465 25.77 -19.73 -4.24
CA SER A 465 26.52 -19.87 -5.49
C SER A 465 27.50 -21.04 -5.48
N LEU A 466 28.26 -21.20 -4.40
CA LEU A 466 29.19 -22.31 -4.20
C LEU A 466 28.49 -23.67 -4.23
N LEU A 467 27.31 -23.77 -3.62
CA LEU A 467 26.50 -24.99 -3.59
C LEU A 467 25.87 -25.34 -4.94
N HIS A 468 25.66 -24.34 -5.80
CA HIS A 468 25.21 -24.50 -7.19
C HIS A 468 26.40 -24.61 -8.18
N ASP A 469 27.64 -24.81 -7.70
CA ASP A 469 28.89 -24.88 -8.48
C ASP A 469 29.10 -23.69 -9.44
N ILE A 470 28.66 -22.51 -9.04
CA ILE A 470 28.87 -21.26 -9.76
C ILE A 470 30.20 -20.67 -9.31
N ASN A 471 31.13 -20.48 -10.26
CA ASN A 471 32.43 -19.89 -9.96
C ASN A 471 32.33 -18.40 -9.59
N LYS A 472 33.35 -17.85 -8.91
CA LYS A 472 33.35 -16.45 -8.44
C LYS A 472 33.15 -15.39 -9.53
N VAL A 473 33.63 -15.64 -10.76
CA VAL A 473 33.38 -14.74 -11.90
C VAL A 473 31.89 -14.71 -12.22
N ASN A 474 31.27 -15.88 -12.38
CA ASN A 474 29.85 -16.02 -12.65
C ASN A 474 28.99 -15.56 -11.46
N THR A 475 29.46 -15.73 -10.21
CA THR A 475 28.79 -15.18 -9.02
C THR A 475 28.72 -13.66 -9.07
N PHE A 476 29.86 -12.99 -9.34
CA PHE A 476 29.89 -11.54 -9.53
C PHE A 476 29.06 -11.11 -10.74
N GLU A 477 29.17 -11.82 -11.86
CA GLU A 477 28.39 -11.55 -13.06
C GLU A 477 26.89 -11.72 -12.80
N ASN A 478 26.44 -12.74 -12.06
CA ASN A 478 25.03 -12.96 -11.76
C ASN A 478 24.40 -11.79 -11.00
N ILE A 479 25.12 -11.20 -10.04
CA ILE A 479 24.69 -9.98 -9.34
C ILE A 479 24.40 -8.83 -10.33
N ASN A 480 25.19 -8.72 -11.40
CA ASN A 480 25.11 -7.65 -12.39
C ASN A 480 24.31 -8.00 -13.67
N ARG A 481 24.00 -9.28 -13.91
CA ARG A 481 23.57 -9.77 -15.23
C ARG A 481 22.23 -10.50 -15.25
N ILE A 482 21.63 -10.87 -14.11
CA ILE A 482 20.34 -11.56 -14.16
C ILE A 482 19.31 -10.62 -14.80
N ASN A 483 19.10 -10.83 -16.09
CA ASN A 483 18.06 -10.18 -16.86
C ASN A 483 16.75 -10.87 -16.51
N PHE A 484 15.92 -10.16 -15.79
CA PHE A 484 14.54 -10.53 -15.60
C PHE A 484 13.79 -10.25 -16.90
N GLY A 485 13.99 -11.10 -17.91
CA GLY A 485 13.35 -10.93 -19.22
C GLY A 485 11.81 -10.95 -19.18
N PHE A 486 11.21 -11.22 -18.01
CA PHE A 486 9.77 -11.10 -17.73
C PHE A 486 9.35 -9.75 -17.09
N ILE A 487 10.31 -8.92 -16.70
CA ILE A 487 10.18 -7.57 -16.10
C ILE A 487 10.75 -6.53 -17.08
N GLU A 488 10.41 -6.61 -18.37
CA GLU A 488 10.78 -5.54 -19.30
C GLU A 488 9.87 -4.33 -19.08
N GLY A 489 10.45 -3.22 -18.60
CA GLY A 489 9.68 -2.03 -18.26
C GLY A 489 10.45 -0.77 -17.85
N HIS A 490 11.63 -0.89 -17.24
CA HIS A 490 12.55 0.22 -16.94
C HIS A 490 13.99 -0.23 -17.16
N LYS A 491 14.86 0.68 -17.64
CA LYS A 491 16.23 0.37 -18.08
C LYS A 491 17.23 0.01 -16.95
N ASN A 492 16.84 0.04 -15.67
CA ASN A 492 17.78 0.04 -14.54
C ASN A 492 17.55 -1.06 -13.47
N TYR A 493 16.91 -2.19 -13.80
CA TYR A 493 16.60 -3.22 -12.80
C TYR A 493 17.74 -4.22 -12.55
N GLU A 494 18.17 -4.33 -11.29
CA GLU A 494 18.99 -5.43 -10.77
C GLU A 494 18.38 -6.01 -9.46
N PRO A 495 17.23 -6.72 -9.50
CA PRO A 495 16.55 -7.25 -8.32
C PRO A 495 17.40 -8.19 -7.44
N LEU A 496 18.41 -8.84 -8.02
CA LEU A 496 19.35 -9.62 -7.23
C LEU A 496 20.28 -8.71 -6.40
N LYS A 497 20.71 -7.55 -6.92
CA LYS A 497 21.39 -6.53 -6.11
C LYS A 497 20.49 -6.00 -5.01
N TYR A 498 19.21 -5.76 -5.30
CA TYR A 498 18.22 -5.38 -4.29
C TYR A 498 18.17 -6.41 -3.15
N ILE A 499 18.05 -7.71 -3.48
CA ILE A 499 18.02 -8.79 -2.49
C ILE A 499 19.30 -8.82 -1.66
N ILE A 500 20.47 -8.71 -2.30
CA ILE A 500 21.77 -8.89 -1.64
C ILE A 500 22.14 -7.67 -0.79
N PHE A 501 22.04 -6.47 -1.36
CA PHE A 501 22.49 -5.21 -0.75
C PHE A 501 21.40 -4.48 0.02
N LEU A 502 20.18 -4.99 0.01
CA LEU A 502 19.07 -4.49 0.80
C LEU A 502 18.62 -3.06 0.44
N ASN A 503 18.75 -2.66 -0.83
CA ASN A 503 18.51 -1.29 -1.30
C ASN A 503 17.10 -1.10 -1.84
N ASP A 504 16.28 -0.19 -1.29
CA ASP A 504 15.04 0.24 -1.96
C ASP A 504 15.37 1.10 -3.20
N GLN A 505 14.74 0.80 -4.35
CA GLN A 505 15.00 1.48 -5.62
C GLN A 505 13.99 2.61 -5.93
N VAL A 506 12.97 2.82 -5.09
CA VAL A 506 11.86 3.73 -5.47
C VAL A 506 12.09 5.19 -5.10
N ASP A 507 13.00 5.50 -4.19
CA ASP A 507 13.37 6.89 -3.89
C ASP A 507 14.85 7.08 -4.13
N GLU A 508 15.28 8.31 -4.42
CA GLU A 508 16.67 8.73 -4.61
C GLU A 508 17.49 8.64 -3.29
N ILE A 509 17.42 7.47 -2.64
CA ILE A 509 17.95 7.03 -1.36
C ILE A 509 19.39 6.49 -1.52
N TYR A 510 20.06 6.75 -2.65
CA TYR A 510 21.53 6.64 -2.70
C TYR A 510 22.22 7.52 -1.63
N GLN A 511 21.50 8.44 -0.99
CA GLN A 511 21.96 9.25 0.14
C GLN A 511 21.75 8.63 1.53
N SER A 512 20.93 7.59 1.73
CA SER A 512 20.80 6.96 3.07
C SER A 512 21.85 5.86 3.31
N LEU A 513 22.39 5.30 2.22
CA LEU A 513 23.55 4.41 2.26
C LEU A 513 24.80 5.11 2.81
N ASP A 514 24.90 6.43 2.70
CA ASP A 514 26.06 7.19 3.21
C ASP A 514 26.20 7.20 4.74
N LYS A 515 25.18 6.78 5.50
CA LYS A 515 25.28 6.75 6.97
C LYS A 515 25.21 5.38 7.62
N TYR A 516 24.57 4.39 7.00
CA TYR A 516 24.42 3.06 7.63
C TYR A 516 24.59 1.86 6.70
N GLY A 517 24.79 2.08 5.39
CA GLY A 517 25.22 1.04 4.43
C GLY A 517 26.59 1.32 3.81
N SER A 518 27.32 2.29 4.35
CA SER A 518 28.58 2.77 3.81
C SER A 518 29.69 1.78 4.14
N ASN A 519 30.05 0.93 3.18
CA ASN A 519 31.45 0.65 2.84
C ASN A 519 31.65 -0.18 1.55
N ILE A 520 30.62 -0.74 0.93
CA ILE A 520 30.77 -1.43 -0.35
C ILE A 520 30.48 -0.45 -1.48
N GLN A 521 31.50 0.29 -1.93
CA GLN A 521 31.38 1.02 -3.19
C GLN A 521 31.28 0.00 -4.33
N GLU A 522 30.36 0.18 -5.29
CA GLU A 522 30.14 -0.75 -6.41
C GLU A 522 31.44 -1.09 -7.17
N LYS A 523 32.38 -0.15 -7.20
CA LYS A 523 33.71 -0.31 -7.79
C LYS A 523 34.59 -1.38 -7.10
N ASP A 524 34.37 -1.62 -5.80
CA ASP A 524 35.15 -2.55 -4.97
C ASP A 524 34.43 -3.90 -4.77
N LEU A 525 33.20 -4.02 -5.29
CA LEU A 525 32.33 -5.19 -5.09
C LEU A 525 32.93 -6.48 -5.62
N LYS A 526 33.62 -6.41 -6.77
CA LYS A 526 34.26 -7.56 -7.39
C LYS A 526 35.31 -8.19 -6.47
N ASP A 527 36.19 -7.36 -5.92
CA ASP A 527 37.28 -7.82 -5.05
C ASP A 527 36.73 -8.38 -3.74
N LEU A 528 35.70 -7.74 -3.18
CA LEU A 528 35.00 -8.22 -1.99
C LEU A 528 34.36 -9.60 -2.19
N ILE A 529 33.64 -9.80 -3.30
CA ILE A 529 33.03 -11.10 -3.63
C ILE A 529 34.11 -12.15 -3.83
N PHE A 530 35.18 -11.81 -4.55
CA PHE A 530 36.23 -12.78 -4.84
C PHE A 530 36.91 -13.23 -3.54
N LYS A 531 37.20 -12.29 -2.64
CA LYS A 531 37.74 -12.57 -1.31
C LYS A 531 36.81 -13.46 -0.48
N ARG A 532 35.53 -13.06 -0.31
CA ARG A 532 34.54 -13.81 0.48
C ARG A 532 34.23 -15.18 -0.10
N PHE A 533 34.23 -15.31 -1.42
CA PHE A 533 34.03 -16.57 -2.10
C PHE A 533 35.15 -17.55 -1.78
N ASP A 534 36.41 -17.08 -1.79
CA ASP A 534 37.55 -17.90 -1.42
C ASP A 534 37.51 -18.26 0.08
N GLU A 535 37.08 -17.34 0.96
CA GLU A 535 36.91 -17.59 2.41
C GLU A 535 35.81 -18.61 2.74
N LEU A 536 34.70 -18.61 1.98
CA LEU A 536 33.54 -19.47 2.22
C LEU A 536 33.59 -20.81 1.47
N LEU A 537 34.64 -21.06 0.68
CA LEU A 537 34.79 -22.27 -0.13
C LEU A 537 34.63 -23.55 0.71
N ASP A 538 35.21 -23.57 1.91
CA ASP A 538 35.17 -24.71 2.83
C ASP A 538 33.80 -24.87 3.52
N SER A 539 33.04 -23.79 3.64
CA SER A 539 31.71 -23.80 4.28
C SER A 539 30.64 -24.49 3.43
N LYS A 540 30.88 -24.69 2.13
CA LYS A 540 29.91 -25.35 1.23
C LYS A 540 29.57 -26.79 1.65
N ASN A 541 30.44 -27.45 2.39
CA ASN A 541 30.20 -28.81 2.87
C ASN A 541 29.38 -28.87 4.16
N ASN A 542 29.22 -27.73 4.84
CA ASN A 542 28.58 -27.68 6.17
C ASN A 542 27.07 -27.43 6.11
N TYR A 543 26.54 -26.97 4.97
CA TYR A 543 25.09 -26.78 4.81
C TYR A 543 24.36 -28.12 4.78
N LYS A 544 23.41 -28.30 5.71
CA LYS A 544 22.47 -29.43 5.76
C LYS A 544 21.07 -28.89 5.56
N GLY A 545 20.43 -29.26 4.44
CA GLY A 545 19.13 -28.69 4.11
C GLY A 545 18.72 -28.88 2.67
N TYR A 546 17.70 -28.12 2.27
CA TYR A 546 17.12 -28.19 0.94
C TYR A 546 17.78 -27.17 0.02
N ILE A 547 18.10 -27.60 -1.20
CA ILE A 547 18.69 -26.73 -2.22
C ILE A 547 17.74 -26.72 -3.41
N LEU A 548 17.24 -25.54 -3.78
CA LEU A 548 16.33 -25.34 -4.89
C LEU A 548 17.05 -24.71 -6.08
N LEU A 549 17.05 -25.43 -7.20
CA LEU A 549 17.59 -24.97 -8.48
C LEU A 549 16.48 -24.66 -9.48
N ASN A 550 16.54 -23.48 -10.09
CA ASN A 550 15.71 -23.10 -11.24
C ASN A 550 16.39 -23.54 -12.55
N LYS A 551 15.81 -24.53 -13.23
CA LYS A 551 16.34 -25.10 -14.49
C LYS A 551 16.44 -24.10 -15.63
N ASN A 552 15.62 -23.05 -15.60
CA ASN A 552 15.64 -22.01 -16.63
C ASN A 552 16.84 -21.06 -16.47
N GLN A 553 17.34 -20.89 -15.25
CA GLN A 553 18.52 -20.07 -14.93
C GLN A 553 19.82 -20.89 -14.98
N PHE A 554 19.73 -22.17 -14.61
CA PHE A 554 20.89 -23.05 -14.45
C PHE A 554 20.77 -24.27 -15.36
N LYS A 555 21.25 -24.13 -16.61
CA LYS A 555 21.26 -25.22 -17.60
C LYS A 555 22.51 -26.10 -17.43
N ASN A 556 22.33 -27.42 -17.41
CA ASN A 556 23.41 -28.42 -17.38
C ASN A 556 24.41 -28.26 -16.23
N ILE A 557 23.95 -28.31 -14.99
CA ILE A 557 24.86 -28.37 -13.84
C ILE A 557 24.77 -29.77 -13.23
N ILE A 558 25.91 -30.45 -13.13
CA ILE A 558 26.08 -31.67 -12.33
C ILE A 558 26.07 -31.21 -10.86
N VAL A 559 24.89 -30.86 -10.35
CA VAL A 559 24.74 -30.23 -9.03
C VAL A 559 24.67 -31.32 -7.97
N LEU A 560 25.58 -31.22 -7.01
CA LEU A 560 25.57 -31.95 -5.75
C LEU A 560 25.55 -33.49 -5.92
N LYS A 561 26.68 -34.07 -6.32
CA LYS A 561 26.88 -35.54 -6.45
C LYS A 561 26.43 -36.35 -5.22
N ASP A 562 26.50 -35.75 -4.03
CA ASP A 562 26.16 -36.39 -2.76
C ASP A 562 24.76 -36.01 -2.23
N SER A 563 23.99 -35.19 -2.96
CA SER A 563 22.63 -34.80 -2.54
C SER A 563 21.56 -35.60 -3.25
N LYS A 564 20.48 -35.89 -2.53
CA LYS A 564 19.33 -36.63 -3.05
C LYS A 564 18.37 -35.67 -3.74
N ILE A 565 17.99 -35.95 -4.99
CA ILE A 565 16.85 -35.29 -5.63
C ILE A 565 15.59 -35.77 -4.91
N ILE A 566 14.85 -34.84 -4.31
CA ILE A 566 13.58 -35.09 -3.62
C ILE A 566 12.39 -34.76 -4.53
N TYR A 567 12.56 -33.79 -5.42
CA TYR A 567 11.55 -33.41 -6.40
C TYR A 567 12.21 -32.83 -7.66
N GLU A 568 11.62 -33.08 -8.82
CA GLU A 568 12.04 -32.51 -10.09
C GLU A 568 10.84 -32.36 -11.03
N ASP A 569 10.73 -31.21 -11.67
CA ASP A 569 9.80 -30.99 -12.78
C ASP A 569 10.48 -30.21 -13.92
N HIS A 570 9.67 -29.60 -14.81
CA HIS A 570 10.17 -28.85 -15.96
C HIS A 570 10.87 -27.54 -15.59
N ASN A 571 10.57 -26.94 -14.44
CA ASN A 571 11.07 -25.63 -14.02
C ASN A 571 12.10 -25.71 -12.89
N ILE A 572 11.95 -26.65 -11.96
CA ILE A 572 12.76 -26.70 -10.73
C ILE A 572 13.28 -28.10 -10.41
N ILE A 573 14.37 -28.14 -9.65
CA ILE A 573 14.87 -29.34 -8.96
C ILE A 573 15.06 -28.99 -7.48
N LEU A 574 14.57 -29.85 -6.60
CA LEU A 574 14.78 -29.75 -5.16
C LEU A 574 15.69 -30.89 -4.70
N TYR A 575 16.87 -30.53 -4.20
CA TYR A 575 17.82 -31.44 -3.58
C TYR A 575 17.69 -31.40 -2.06
N TYR A 576 18.06 -32.50 -1.41
CA TYR A 576 18.33 -32.55 0.02
C TYR A 576 19.75 -33.04 0.26
N LYS A 577 20.50 -32.24 1.03
CA LYS A 577 21.85 -32.55 1.50
C LYS A 577 21.76 -32.95 2.96
N GLY A 578 21.87 -34.26 3.23
CA GLY A 578 21.74 -34.90 4.54
C GLY A 578 23.07 -35.10 5.26
#